data_AF-A0A3Q1C8D9-F1
#
_entry.id   AF-A0A3Q1C8D9-F1
#
_cell.length_a   1.000
_cell.length_b   1.000
_cell.length_c   1.000
_cell.angle_alpha   90.00
_cell.angle_beta   90.00
_cell.angle_gamma   90.00
#
_symmetry.space_group_name_H-M   'P 1'
#
loop_
_entity.id
_entity.type
_entity.pdbx_description
1 polymer ?
#
loop_
_entity_poly.entity_id
_entity_poly.type
_entity_poly.pdbx_seq_one_letter_code
_entity_poly.pdbx_strand_id
1 'polypeptide(L)'
;MKVLQTFLVLALFSLTSGEEGARLLASKSLLNRYAVEGRDLTLQYSIYNVGSSAALEVELSDDSFPPEDFGIVSGMLNVKWDRIAPASNVSHTVVLRPLKAGYFNFTSASISYLAQEGGQVVSLGPCVISDLPGKLHPNPLVIFD
;
A
#
# COMPACT_ATOMS: atom_id res chain seq x y z
N MET A 1 -3.27 35.67 -38.18
CA MET A 1 -4.22 35.00 -37.26
C MET A 1 -4.03 33.48 -37.19
N LYS A 2 -3.76 32.77 -38.31
CA LYS A 2 -3.51 31.31 -38.30
C LYS A 2 -2.25 30.88 -37.53
N VAL A 3 -1.18 31.69 -37.60
CA VAL A 3 0.11 31.42 -36.92
C VAL A 3 0.00 31.47 -35.39
N LEU A 4 -0.94 32.27 -34.86
CA LEU A 4 -1.20 32.37 -33.42
C LEU A 4 -1.96 31.14 -32.90
N GLN A 5 -2.88 30.60 -33.71
CA GLN A 5 -3.60 29.37 -33.39
C GLN A 5 -2.67 28.15 -33.39
N THR A 6 -1.73 28.07 -34.33
CA THR A 6 -0.74 26.97 -34.37
C THR A 6 0.18 26.97 -33.16
N PHE A 7 0.58 28.16 -32.66
CA PHE A 7 1.38 28.26 -31.44
C PHE A 7 0.60 27.87 -30.17
N LEU A 8 -0.70 28.21 -30.11
CA LEU A 8 -1.56 27.85 -28.97
C LEU A 8 -1.80 26.33 -28.89
N VAL A 9 -1.96 25.65 -30.02
CA VAL A 9 -2.11 24.19 -30.07
C VAL A 9 -0.80 23.47 -29.69
N LEU A 10 0.35 24.00 -30.12
CA LEU A 10 1.65 23.41 -29.79
C LEU A 10 1.99 23.58 -28.30
N ALA A 11 1.66 24.74 -27.71
CA ALA A 11 1.82 24.99 -26.28
C ALA A 11 0.94 24.07 -25.42
N LEU A 12 -0.28 23.74 -25.87
CA LEU A 12 -1.16 22.79 -25.20
C LEU A 12 -0.61 21.35 -25.24
N PHE A 13 0.15 20.98 -26.28
CA PHE A 13 0.78 19.66 -26.38
C PHE A 13 2.01 19.50 -25.48
N SER A 14 2.74 20.58 -25.19
CA SER A 14 3.96 20.53 -24.36
C SER A 14 3.68 20.34 -22.86
N LEU A 15 2.43 20.47 -22.40
CA LEU A 15 2.07 20.27 -20.99
C LEU A 15 1.89 18.81 -20.58
N THR A 16 2.03 17.84 -21.49
CA THR A 16 1.75 16.42 -21.19
C THR A 16 2.98 15.59 -20.82
N SER A 17 4.11 16.21 -20.46
CA SER A 17 5.24 15.48 -19.86
C SER A 17 4.90 15.03 -18.44
N GLY A 18 3.99 14.06 -18.32
CA GLY A 18 3.83 13.26 -17.12
C GLY A 18 5.03 12.31 -17.01
N GLU A 19 5.65 12.26 -15.84
CA GLU A 19 6.75 11.34 -15.56
C GLU A 19 6.36 9.90 -15.99
N GLU A 20 7.03 9.36 -17.00
CA GLU A 20 6.75 8.05 -17.56
C GLU A 20 7.17 6.94 -16.58
N GLY A 21 6.21 6.12 -16.14
CA GLY A 21 6.48 4.97 -15.28
C GLY A 21 5.33 4.63 -14.35
N ALA A 22 5.41 3.44 -13.74
CA ALA A 22 4.45 3.05 -12.73
C ALA A 22 4.70 3.79 -11.41
N ARG A 23 3.62 4.19 -10.75
CA ARG A 23 3.64 4.88 -9.46
C ARG A 23 2.63 4.23 -8.58
N LEU A 24 3.09 3.57 -7.54
CA LEU A 24 2.20 2.91 -6.59
C LEU A 24 1.95 3.85 -5.41
N LEU A 25 0.69 3.91 -5.01
CA LEU A 25 0.26 4.39 -3.70
C LEU A 25 -0.18 3.17 -2.91
N ALA A 26 0.14 3.16 -1.63
CA ALA A 26 -0.30 2.10 -0.75
C ALA A 26 -0.88 2.68 0.53
N SER A 27 -1.90 1.99 1.03
CA SER A 27 -2.50 2.27 2.33
C SER A 27 -2.69 0.97 3.10
N LYS A 28 -2.39 1.01 4.40
CA LYS A 28 -2.63 -0.08 5.34
C LYS A 28 -3.75 0.34 6.29
N SER A 29 -4.81 -0.45 6.38
CA SER A 29 -5.99 -0.17 7.20
C SER A 29 -6.27 -1.31 8.16
N LEU A 30 -6.51 -0.98 9.43
CA LEU A 30 -7.05 -1.94 10.40
C LEU A 30 -8.58 -1.83 10.41
N LEU A 31 -9.27 -2.91 10.02
CA LEU A 31 -10.73 -2.90 9.87
C LEU A 31 -11.49 -3.12 11.18
N ASN A 32 -10.83 -3.70 12.18
CA ASN A 32 -11.41 -3.93 13.50
C ASN A 32 -11.45 -2.64 14.30
N ARG A 33 -12.52 -2.37 15.04
CA ARG A 33 -12.58 -1.22 15.97
C ARG A 33 -11.72 -1.37 17.22
N TYR A 34 -11.51 -2.62 17.64
CA TYR A 34 -10.72 -2.99 18.82
C TYR A 34 -9.93 -4.26 18.51
N ALA A 35 -8.70 -4.33 19.02
CA ALA A 35 -7.89 -5.55 18.99
C ALA A 35 -8.04 -6.25 20.34
N VAL A 36 -8.33 -7.54 20.32
CA VAL A 36 -8.51 -8.36 21.54
C VAL A 36 -7.67 -9.62 21.40
N GLU A 37 -7.04 -10.04 22.48
CA GLU A 37 -6.30 -11.28 22.57
C GLU A 37 -7.20 -12.47 22.18
N GLY A 38 -6.66 -13.38 21.38
CA GLY A 38 -7.38 -14.55 20.88
C GLY A 38 -8.51 -14.24 19.88
N ARG A 39 -8.70 -12.98 19.47
CA ARG A 39 -9.72 -12.58 18.49
C ARG A 39 -9.13 -12.18 17.15
N ASP A 40 -9.96 -12.26 16.12
CA ASP A 40 -9.53 -12.00 14.75
C ASP A 40 -9.32 -10.50 14.54
N LEU A 41 -8.13 -10.16 14.09
CA LEU A 41 -7.65 -8.83 13.73
C LEU A 41 -7.45 -8.79 12.21
N THR A 42 -8.23 -7.96 11.53
CA THR A 42 -8.29 -7.90 10.07
C THR A 42 -7.57 -6.67 9.56
N LEU A 43 -6.53 -6.92 8.76
CA LEU A 43 -5.72 -5.92 8.09
C LEU A 43 -6.05 -5.91 6.61
N GLN A 44 -6.19 -4.72 6.04
CA GLN A 44 -6.37 -4.52 4.62
C GLN A 44 -5.23 -3.67 4.08
N TYR A 45 -4.55 -4.19 3.08
CA TYR A 45 -3.55 -3.49 2.30
C TYR A 45 -4.19 -3.15 0.95
N SER A 46 -4.22 -1.88 0.60
CA SER A 46 -4.69 -1.43 -0.70
C SER A 46 -3.54 -0.76 -1.44
N ILE A 47 -3.28 -1.23 -2.65
CA ILE A 47 -2.23 -0.74 -3.53
C ILE A 47 -2.90 -0.22 -4.78
N TYR A 48 -2.62 1.02 -5.15
CA TYR A 48 -3.20 1.71 -6.29
C TYR A 48 -2.09 2.20 -7.23
N ASN A 49 -2.19 1.88 -8.51
CA ASN A 49 -1.26 2.40 -9.50
C ASN A 49 -1.78 3.72 -10.09
N VAL A 50 -1.21 4.83 -9.64
CA VAL A 50 -1.46 6.19 -10.18
C VAL A 50 -0.54 6.52 -11.36
N GLY A 51 0.38 5.64 -11.72
CA GLY A 51 1.31 5.83 -12.83
C GLY A 51 0.66 5.60 -14.20
N SER A 52 1.36 6.04 -15.24
CA SER A 52 0.96 5.85 -16.64
C SER A 52 1.30 4.45 -17.18
N SER A 53 2.19 3.71 -16.50
CA SER A 53 2.64 2.37 -16.88
C SER A 53 2.25 1.30 -15.85
N ALA A 54 2.28 0.04 -16.26
CA ALA A 54 2.04 -1.08 -15.34
C ALA A 54 3.22 -1.27 -14.38
N ALA A 55 2.93 -1.45 -13.09
CA ALA A 55 3.93 -1.85 -12.11
C ALA A 55 4.15 -3.36 -12.22
N LEU A 56 5.41 -3.80 -12.30
CA LEU A 56 5.76 -5.21 -12.42
C LEU A 56 6.42 -5.70 -11.13
N GLU A 57 6.32 -7.00 -10.89
CA GLU A 57 6.94 -7.67 -9.73
C GLU A 57 6.69 -6.95 -8.41
N VAL A 58 5.43 -6.59 -8.17
CA VAL A 58 5.04 -5.86 -6.97
C VAL A 58 5.08 -6.84 -5.80
N GLU A 59 5.93 -6.59 -4.82
CA GLU A 59 6.04 -7.40 -3.61
C GLU A 59 5.67 -6.55 -2.40
N LEU A 60 4.74 -7.05 -1.58
CA LEU A 60 4.37 -6.48 -0.30
C LEU A 60 4.96 -7.38 0.78
N SER A 61 5.67 -6.79 1.74
CA SER A 61 6.17 -7.46 2.93
C SER A 61 5.85 -6.66 4.18
N ASP A 62 5.38 -7.35 5.22
CA ASP A 62 5.07 -6.76 6.51
C ASP A 62 5.59 -7.61 7.67
N ASP A 63 6.75 -7.22 8.19
CA ASP A 63 7.44 -7.91 9.29
C ASP A 63 7.00 -7.42 10.68
N SER A 64 5.95 -6.61 10.75
CA SER A 64 5.46 -6.01 12.00
C SER A 64 4.76 -7.01 12.94
N PHE A 65 4.49 -8.23 12.47
CA PHE A 65 3.66 -9.22 13.17
C PHE A 65 4.41 -10.54 13.34
N PRO A 66 5.23 -10.68 14.39
CA PRO A 66 5.98 -11.90 14.62
C PRO A 66 5.03 -13.06 14.99
N PRO A 67 5.29 -14.29 14.52
CA PRO A 67 4.40 -15.43 14.71
C PRO A 67 4.26 -15.87 16.18
N GLU A 68 5.19 -15.44 17.05
CA GLU A 68 5.14 -15.69 18.50
C GLU A 68 4.07 -14.87 19.23
N ASP A 69 3.70 -13.71 18.68
CA ASP A 69 2.68 -12.83 19.24
C ASP A 69 1.41 -12.76 18.38
N PHE A 70 1.48 -13.13 17.10
CA PHE A 70 0.35 -13.11 16.18
C PHE A 70 0.24 -14.42 15.38
N GLY A 71 -0.88 -15.13 15.53
CA GLY A 71 -1.21 -16.26 14.66
C GLY A 71 -1.83 -15.79 13.34
N ILE A 72 -1.35 -16.27 12.20
CA ILE A 72 -2.00 -16.01 10.91
C ILE A 72 -3.20 -16.96 10.78
N VAL A 73 -4.41 -16.39 10.72
CA VAL A 73 -5.65 -17.15 10.51
C VAL A 73 -5.93 -17.30 9.02
N SER A 74 -5.71 -16.24 8.24
CA SER A 74 -5.93 -16.22 6.80
C SER A 74 -5.08 -15.16 6.10
N GLY A 75 -4.72 -15.42 4.85
CA GLY A 75 -3.88 -14.54 4.04
C GLY A 75 -2.39 -14.73 4.30
N MET A 76 -1.59 -13.82 3.76
CA MET A 76 -0.12 -13.86 3.84
C MET A 76 0.40 -12.44 4.04
N LEU A 77 1.37 -12.26 4.95
CA LEU A 77 2.03 -10.97 5.18
C LEU A 77 3.10 -10.63 4.13
N ASN A 78 3.53 -11.64 3.37
CA ASN A 78 4.32 -11.46 2.16
C ASN A 78 3.51 -11.97 0.96
N VAL A 79 3.28 -11.10 -0.02
CA VAL A 79 2.61 -11.42 -1.28
C VAL A 79 3.29 -10.72 -2.43
N LYS A 80 3.41 -11.45 -3.55
CA LYS A 80 3.88 -10.91 -4.82
C LYS A 80 2.76 -10.92 -5.86
N TRP A 81 2.69 -9.85 -6.65
CA TRP A 81 1.87 -9.73 -7.84
C TRP A 81 2.77 -9.54 -9.05
N ASP A 82 2.52 -10.30 -10.11
CA ASP A 82 3.32 -10.20 -11.35
C ASP A 82 3.18 -8.82 -11.99
N ARG A 83 1.96 -8.25 -11.97
CA ARG A 83 1.65 -6.98 -12.60
C ARG A 83 0.42 -6.30 -12.02
N ILE A 84 0.50 -4.98 -11.86
CA ILE A 84 -0.64 -4.10 -11.57
C ILE A 84 -0.77 -3.10 -12.73
N ALA A 85 -1.89 -3.15 -13.45
CA ALA A 85 -2.16 -2.27 -14.59
C ALA A 85 -2.20 -0.78 -14.18
N PRO A 86 -1.94 0.16 -15.09
CA PRO A 86 -2.11 1.59 -14.80
C PRO A 86 -3.58 1.90 -14.45
N ALA A 87 -3.79 2.85 -13.55
CA ALA A 87 -5.12 3.22 -13.04
C ALA A 87 -5.94 2.04 -12.47
N SER A 88 -5.25 1.01 -11.97
CA SER A 88 -5.88 -0.15 -11.32
C SER A 88 -5.42 -0.31 -9.88
N ASN A 89 -6.18 -1.07 -9.10
CA ASN A 89 -5.91 -1.33 -7.70
C ASN A 89 -5.97 -2.81 -7.37
N VAL A 90 -5.20 -3.19 -6.35
CA VAL A 90 -5.25 -4.50 -5.73
C VAL A 90 -5.44 -4.30 -4.24
N SER A 91 -6.34 -5.09 -3.66
CA SER A 91 -6.57 -5.11 -2.22
C SER A 91 -6.28 -6.50 -1.70
N HIS A 92 -5.44 -6.57 -0.66
CA HIS A 92 -5.06 -7.80 0.01
C HIS A 92 -5.50 -7.74 1.46
N THR A 93 -6.11 -8.81 1.94
CA THR A 93 -6.63 -8.86 3.32
C THR A 93 -5.96 -9.99 4.07
N VAL A 94 -5.47 -9.67 5.26
CA VAL A 94 -4.83 -10.62 6.18
C VAL A 94 -5.62 -10.63 7.48
N VAL A 95 -5.96 -11.82 7.95
CA VAL A 95 -6.59 -12.01 9.25
C VAL A 95 -5.55 -12.63 10.18
N LEU A 96 -5.20 -11.87 11.21
CA LEU A 96 -4.29 -12.27 12.28
C LEU A 96 -5.10 -12.53 13.55
N ARG A 97 -4.50 -13.23 14.51
CA ARG A 97 -5.03 -13.43 15.85
C ARG A 97 -3.93 -13.09 16.85
N PRO A 98 -4.05 -11.97 17.59
CA PRO A 98 -3.11 -11.66 18.65
C PRO A 98 -3.14 -12.74 19.73
N LEU A 99 -1.98 -13.15 20.19
CA LEU A 99 -1.80 -14.17 21.21
C LEU A 99 -1.47 -13.60 22.58
N LYS A 100 -1.20 -12.28 22.66
CA LYS A 100 -0.95 -11.55 23.90
C LYS A 100 -1.62 -10.19 23.87
N ALA A 101 -2.26 -9.82 24.98
CA ALA A 101 -2.66 -8.45 25.25
C ALA A 101 -1.44 -7.54 25.49
N GLY A 102 -1.54 -6.27 25.10
CA GLY A 102 -0.45 -5.31 25.25
C GLY A 102 -0.43 -4.21 24.19
N TYR A 103 0.66 -3.46 24.18
CA TYR A 103 0.92 -2.40 23.22
C TYR A 103 1.83 -2.92 22.12
N PHE A 104 1.33 -2.91 20.88
CA PHE A 104 2.09 -3.32 19.72
C PHE A 104 2.38 -2.14 18.81
N ASN A 105 3.62 -2.07 18.33
CA ASN A 105 3.99 -1.07 17.35
C ASN A 105 3.40 -1.49 16.01
N PHE A 106 2.35 -0.79 15.60
CA PHE A 106 1.81 -0.95 14.26
C PHE A 106 2.72 -0.21 13.29
N THR A 107 3.72 -0.91 12.77
CA THR A 107 4.66 -0.36 11.80
C THR A 107 4.14 -0.48 10.37
N SER A 108 4.76 0.28 9.47
CA SER A 108 4.43 0.29 8.06
C SER A 108 4.86 -1.00 7.36
N ALA A 109 4.09 -1.41 6.36
CA ALA A 109 4.54 -2.40 5.37
C ALA A 109 5.46 -1.76 4.33
N SER A 110 6.35 -2.58 3.77
CA SER A 110 7.23 -2.20 2.66
C SER A 110 6.67 -2.76 1.35
N ILE A 111 6.76 -1.98 0.27
CA ILE A 111 6.36 -2.44 -1.07
C ILE A 111 7.50 -2.16 -2.05
N SER A 112 7.96 -3.20 -2.74
CA SER A 112 8.91 -3.09 -3.83
C SER A 112 8.20 -3.36 -5.16
N TYR A 113 8.59 -2.66 -6.22
CA TYR A 113 8.06 -2.89 -7.56
C TYR A 113 9.01 -2.38 -8.64
N LEU A 114 8.84 -2.84 -9.87
CA LEU A 114 9.51 -2.32 -11.05
C LEU A 114 8.59 -1.32 -11.76
N ALA A 115 9.08 -0.09 -11.95
CA ALA A 115 8.31 0.96 -12.60
C ALA A 115 8.13 0.75 -14.11
N GLN A 116 9.03 -0.02 -14.72
CA GLN A 116 9.08 -0.37 -16.15
C GLN A 116 9.81 -1.72 -16.31
N GLU A 117 9.60 -2.42 -17.42
CA GLU A 117 10.28 -3.69 -17.73
C GLU A 117 11.79 -3.47 -17.86
N GLY A 118 12.60 -4.15 -17.03
CA GLY A 118 14.05 -3.93 -16.96
C GLY A 118 14.50 -2.62 -16.28
N GLY A 119 13.56 -1.90 -15.66
CA GLY A 119 13.84 -0.68 -14.89
C GLY A 119 14.47 -0.94 -13.51
N GLN A 120 14.72 0.13 -12.76
CA GLN A 120 15.16 0.02 -11.37
C GLN A 120 14.01 -0.42 -10.45
N VAL A 121 14.33 -1.23 -9.44
CA VAL A 121 13.39 -1.57 -8.36
C VAL A 121 13.15 -0.32 -7.53
N VAL A 122 11.90 0.14 -7.53
CA VAL A 122 11.42 1.20 -6.67
C VAL A 122 10.90 0.56 -5.40
N SER A 123 11.45 0.97 -4.26
CA SER A 123 10.90 0.61 -2.95
C SER A 123 10.11 1.80 -2.41
N LEU A 124 8.82 1.59 -2.19
CA LEU A 124 8.01 2.51 -1.41
C LEU A 124 8.38 2.33 0.05
N GLY A 125 8.78 3.46 0.64
CA GLY A 125 8.94 3.58 2.09
C GLY A 125 7.62 3.39 2.84
N PRO A 126 7.59 3.73 4.13
CA PRO A 126 6.50 3.33 5.03
C PRO A 126 5.12 3.69 4.46
N CYS A 127 4.35 2.66 4.10
CA CYS A 127 2.97 2.78 3.64
C CYS A 127 2.14 3.52 4.69
N VAL A 128 1.30 4.48 4.26
CA VAL A 128 0.50 5.30 5.16
C VAL A 128 -0.47 4.40 5.92
N ILE A 129 -0.29 4.37 7.24
CA ILE A 129 -1.19 3.69 8.16
C ILE A 129 -2.43 4.57 8.27
N SER A 130 -3.52 4.13 7.64
CA SER A 130 -4.85 4.59 8.04
C SER A 130 -5.20 3.85 9.33
N ASP A 131 -4.96 4.52 10.45
CA ASP A 131 -5.38 4.04 11.77
C ASP A 131 -6.90 3.82 11.79
N LEU A 132 -7.33 3.02 12.77
CA LEU A 132 -8.73 2.80 13.17
C LEU A 132 -9.64 3.98 12.79
N PRO A 133 -10.84 3.74 12.21
CA PRO A 133 -11.74 4.82 11.82
C PRO A 133 -12.01 5.75 13.02
N GLY A 134 -11.42 6.95 12.99
CA GLY A 134 -11.56 7.96 14.04
C GLY A 134 -10.32 8.31 14.89
N LYS A 135 -9.12 7.78 14.64
CA LYS A 135 -7.88 8.21 15.34
C LYS A 135 -6.83 8.75 14.37
N LEU A 136 -6.47 10.03 14.56
CA LEU A 136 -5.53 10.78 13.72
C LEU A 136 -4.10 10.81 14.31
N HIS A 137 -3.70 9.83 15.12
CA HIS A 137 -2.43 9.87 15.83
C HIS A 137 -1.78 8.48 15.82
N PRO A 138 -0.47 8.35 15.51
CA PRO A 138 0.24 7.09 15.52
C PRO A 138 0.35 6.61 16.97
N ASN A 139 -0.67 5.92 17.43
CA ASN A 139 -0.68 5.28 18.73
C ASN A 139 -0.39 3.80 18.53
N PRO A 140 0.36 3.17 19.44
CA PRO A 140 0.51 1.72 19.42
C PRO A 140 -0.87 1.05 19.40
N LEU A 141 -0.96 -0.04 18.65
CA LEU A 141 -2.14 -0.90 18.65
C LEU A 141 -2.30 -1.47 20.06
N VAL A 142 -3.39 -1.10 20.74
CA VAL A 142 -3.70 -1.60 22.07
C VAL A 142 -4.55 -2.85 21.91
N ILE A 143 -4.03 -3.97 22.40
CA ILE A 143 -4.69 -5.27 22.42
C ILE A 143 -5.20 -5.52 23.84
N PHE A 144 -6.52 -5.65 23.96
CA PHE A 144 -7.20 -5.92 25.23
C PHE A 144 -7.21 -7.42 25.54
N ASP A 145 -7.26 -7.77 26.81
CA ASP A 145 -7.49 -9.14 27.31
C ASP A 145 -8.95 -9.59 27.18
#